data_AF-A0A7X9CPU8-F1
#
_entry.id   AF-A0A7X9CPU8-F1
#
_cell.length_a   1.000
_cell.length_b   1.000
_cell.length_c   1.000
_cell.angle_alpha   90.00
_cell.angle_beta   90.00
_cell.angle_gamma   90.00
#
_symmetry.space_group_name_H-M   'P 1'
#
loop_
_entity.id
_entity.type
_entity.pdbx_description
1 polymer ?
#
loop_
_entity_poly.entity_id
_entity_poly.type
_entity_poly.pdbx_seq_one_letter_code
_entity_poly.pdbx_strand_id
1 'polypeptide(L)'
;MKYKNPYYKKIKGSFKMVISCGLCKKELFTYQKIGKGGLLNMYLTRIIDGKVDLSKDIKIIKCPKCGNEIAVKINDSDLNKVSFKMLRSKFNTKRN
;
A
#
# COMPACT_ATOMS: atom_id res chain seq x y z
N MET A 1 -11.97 -3.42 -0.16
CA MET A 1 -11.22 -4.70 -0.22
C MET A 1 -11.51 -5.55 1.03
N LYS A 2 -10.80 -6.68 1.25
CA LYS A 2 -11.12 -7.69 2.30
C LYS A 2 -10.83 -7.20 3.73
N TYR A 3 -9.69 -6.56 3.94
CA TYR A 3 -9.25 -6.09 5.25
C TYR A 3 -9.30 -4.58 5.31
N LYS A 4 -9.96 -4.02 6.34
CA LYS A 4 -9.84 -2.59 6.67
C LYS A 4 -8.54 -2.35 7.42
N ASN A 5 -7.90 -1.22 7.16
CA ASN A 5 -6.69 -0.86 7.88
C ASN A 5 -7.04 -0.14 9.19
N PRO A 6 -6.74 -0.72 10.37
CA PRO A 6 -7.06 -0.10 11.65
C PRO A 6 -6.27 1.20 11.90
N TYR A 7 -5.14 1.39 11.21
CA TYR A 7 -4.26 2.55 11.37
C TYR A 7 -4.59 3.70 10.41
N TYR A 8 -5.64 3.55 9.60
CA TYR A 8 -6.01 4.54 8.59
C TYR A 8 -6.38 5.89 9.22
N LYS A 9 -5.81 6.98 8.69
CA LYS A 9 -6.17 8.36 9.04
C LYS A 9 -6.53 9.13 7.78
N LYS A 10 -7.70 9.75 7.70
CA LYS A 10 -8.11 10.55 6.53
C LYS A 10 -7.25 11.81 6.39
N ILE A 11 -6.70 12.06 5.20
CA ILE A 11 -5.90 13.27 4.92
C ILE A 11 -6.60 14.17 3.90
N LYS A 12 -6.72 15.46 4.21
CA LYS A 12 -7.24 16.50 3.28
C LYS A 12 -6.31 16.67 2.08
N GLY A 13 -6.88 16.97 0.91
CA GLY A 13 -6.12 17.15 -0.33
C GLY A 13 -5.51 15.86 -0.92
N SER A 14 -5.95 14.69 -0.42
CA SER A 14 -5.58 13.40 -0.99
C SER A 14 -6.64 12.89 -1.97
N PHE A 15 -6.24 12.02 -2.89
CA PHE A 15 -7.14 11.29 -3.78
C PHE A 15 -6.94 9.78 -3.62
N LYS A 16 -7.96 8.99 -3.99
CA LYS A 16 -7.88 7.54 -3.93
C LYS A 16 -7.07 7.00 -5.11
N MET A 17 -6.16 6.09 -4.81
CA MET A 17 -5.34 5.39 -5.77
C MET A 17 -5.46 3.90 -5.50
N VAL A 18 -5.76 3.12 -6.52
CA VAL A 18 -5.74 1.66 -6.47
C VAL A 18 -4.34 1.20 -6.80
N ILE A 19 -3.80 0.34 -5.94
CA ILE A 19 -2.52 -0.34 -6.14
C ILE A 19 -2.83 -1.77 -6.53
N SER A 20 -2.29 -2.23 -7.66
CA SER A 20 -2.45 -3.59 -8.15
C SER A 20 -1.11 -4.29 -8.35
N CYS A 21 -1.13 -5.61 -8.38
CA CYS A 21 0.05 -6.41 -8.66
C CYS A 21 0.58 -6.13 -10.07
N GLY A 22 1.89 -5.89 -10.21
CA GLY A 22 2.57 -5.67 -11.49
C GLY A 22 2.43 -6.87 -12.43
N LEU A 23 2.45 -8.07 -11.87
CA LEU A 23 2.41 -9.34 -12.59
C LEU A 23 0.98 -9.79 -12.93
N CYS A 24 0.20 -10.20 -11.93
CA CYS A 24 -1.14 -10.78 -12.16
C CYS A 24 -2.29 -9.76 -12.22
N LYS A 25 -1.98 -8.46 -12.15
CA LYS A 25 -2.92 -7.32 -12.20
C LYS A 25 -4.01 -7.29 -11.12
N LYS A 26 -3.97 -8.19 -10.13
CA LYS A 26 -4.92 -8.20 -9.02
C LYS A 26 -4.81 -6.91 -8.21
N GLU A 27 -5.93 -6.26 -7.93
CA GLU A 27 -5.99 -5.12 -7.00
C GLU A 27 -5.64 -5.56 -5.58
N LEU A 28 -4.78 -4.79 -4.92
CA LEU A 28 -4.18 -5.14 -3.63
C LEU A 28 -4.55 -4.17 -2.51
N PHE A 29 -4.51 -2.86 -2.79
CA PHE A 29 -4.81 -1.82 -1.81
C PHE A 29 -5.56 -0.64 -2.44
N THR A 30 -6.38 0.02 -1.63
CA THR A 30 -6.84 1.39 -1.87
C THR A 30 -6.02 2.31 -0.98
N TYR A 31 -5.37 3.30 -1.57
CA TYR A 31 -4.41 4.19 -0.93
C TYR A 31 -4.80 5.65 -1.12
N GLN A 32 -4.57 6.49 -0.11
CA GLN A 32 -4.75 7.93 -0.25
C GLN A 32 -3.42 8.60 -0.66
N LYS A 33 -3.36 9.04 -1.91
CA LYS A 33 -2.18 9.69 -2.48
C LYS A 33 -2.27 11.20 -2.34
N ILE A 34 -1.15 11.81 -1.96
CA ILE A 34 -0.95 13.27 -1.94
C ILE A 34 0.07 13.62 -3.02
N GLY A 35 -0.21 14.68 -3.78
CA GLY A 35 0.67 15.17 -4.85
C GLY A 35 0.65 14.32 -6.13
N LYS A 36 1.26 14.85 -7.20
CA LYS A 36 1.16 14.32 -8.56
C LYS A 36 2.21 13.25 -8.93
N GLY A 37 3.32 13.16 -8.19
CA GLY A 37 4.40 12.21 -8.49
C GLY A 37 4.05 10.74 -8.25
N GLY A 38 4.89 9.84 -8.77
CA GLY A 38 4.75 8.39 -8.61
C GLY A 38 4.77 7.92 -7.14
N LEU A 39 4.25 6.72 -6.90
CA LEU A 39 4.23 6.12 -5.57
C LEU A 39 5.57 5.42 -5.28
N LEU A 40 6.41 6.03 -4.45
CA LEU A 40 7.68 5.44 -3.99
C LEU A 40 7.53 4.71 -2.66
N ASN A 41 6.82 5.35 -1.71
CA ASN A 41 6.55 4.83 -0.38
C ASN A 41 5.04 4.81 -0.13
N MET A 42 4.56 3.68 0.37
CA MET A 42 3.18 3.49 0.80
C MET A 42 3.14 3.56 2.33
N TYR A 43 2.70 4.70 2.87
CA TYR A 43 2.60 4.89 4.32
C TYR A 43 1.43 4.10 4.90
N LEU A 44 1.66 3.41 6.03
CA LEU A 44 0.65 2.57 6.66
C LEU A 44 -0.63 3.33 6.97
N THR A 45 -0.51 4.53 7.56
CA THR A 45 -1.65 5.40 7.91
C THR A 45 -2.46 5.92 6.71
N ARG A 46 -1.92 5.76 5.49
CA ARG A 46 -2.54 6.22 4.23
C ARG A 46 -3.19 5.09 3.44
N ILE A 47 -3.04 3.85 3.88
CA ILE A 47 -3.75 2.72 3.29
C ILE A 47 -5.17 2.70 3.85
N ILE A 48 -6.19 2.70 2.98
CA ILE A 48 -7.60 2.71 3.39
C ILE A 48 -8.04 1.27 3.68
N ASP A 49 -7.84 0.38 2.71
CA ASP A 49 -8.14 -1.04 2.84
C ASP A 49 -7.34 -1.88 1.84
N GLY A 50 -7.30 -3.20 2.05
CA GLY A 50 -6.41 -4.10 1.33
C GLY A 50 -6.88 -5.54 1.24
N LYS A 51 -6.12 -6.34 0.48
CA LYS A 51 -6.22 -7.82 0.45
C LYS A 51 -5.20 -8.51 1.36
N VAL A 52 -4.31 -7.75 1.97
CA VAL A 52 -3.34 -8.20 2.97
C VAL A 52 -3.74 -7.59 4.30
N ASP A 53 -3.67 -8.38 5.36
CA ASP A 53 -4.01 -7.96 6.73
C ASP A 53 -2.85 -7.19 7.35
N LEU A 54 -2.97 -5.87 7.37
CA LEU A 54 -1.93 -4.95 7.86
C LEU A 54 -1.88 -4.83 9.39
N SER A 55 -2.76 -5.52 10.13
CA SER A 55 -2.69 -5.57 11.60
C SER A 55 -1.52 -6.42 12.10
N LYS A 56 -1.00 -7.31 11.24
CA LYS A 56 0.13 -8.19 11.54
C LYS A 56 1.46 -7.48 11.29
N ASP A 57 2.51 -7.90 12.00
CA ASP A 57 3.86 -7.43 11.68
C ASP A 57 4.34 -8.04 10.36
N ILE A 58 4.25 -7.25 9.29
CA ILE A 58 4.59 -7.66 7.93
C ILE A 58 5.87 -6.96 7.50
N LYS A 59 6.93 -7.75 7.26
CA LYS A 59 8.19 -7.25 6.70
C LYS A 59 8.12 -7.04 5.18
N ILE A 60 7.40 -7.90 4.46
CA ILE A 60 7.29 -7.88 3.00
C ILE A 60 5.83 -8.04 2.58
N ILE A 61 5.34 -7.13 1.74
CA ILE A 61 4.03 -7.24 1.12
C ILE A 61 4.15 -8.11 -0.13
N LYS A 62 3.50 -9.28 -0.11
CA LYS A 62 3.40 -10.17 -1.28
C LYS A 62 1.99 -10.16 -1.84
N CYS A 63 1.87 -10.34 -3.15
CA CYS A 63 0.58 -10.53 -3.79
C CYS A 63 -0.03 -11.87 -3.34
N PRO A 64 -1.23 -11.88 -2.74
CA PRO A 64 -1.85 -13.12 -2.26
C PRO A 64 -2.29 -14.06 -3.39
N LYS A 65 -2.33 -13.57 -4.64
CA LYS A 65 -2.70 -14.39 -5.81
C LYS A 65 -1.50 -15.11 -6.45
N CYS A 66 -0.34 -14.46 -6.54
CA CYS A 66 0.79 -14.96 -7.34
C CYS A 66 2.15 -14.89 -6.63
N GLY A 67 2.19 -14.54 -5.34
CA GLY A 67 3.43 -14.48 -4.56
C GLY A 67 4.38 -13.33 -4.88
N ASN A 68 4.14 -12.55 -5.96
CA ASN A 68 5.00 -11.45 -6.37
C ASN A 68 5.22 -10.44 -5.23
N GLU A 69 6.47 -10.12 -4.93
CA GLU A 69 6.85 -9.17 -3.88
C GLU A 69 6.60 -7.75 -4.37
N ILE A 70 5.85 -6.97 -3.60
CA ILE A 70 5.32 -5.66 -3.99
C ILE A 70 6.08 -4.54 -3.30
N ALA A 71 6.34 -4.69 -2.00
CA ALA A 71 6.93 -3.66 -1.17
C ALA A 71 7.58 -4.25 0.08
N VAL A 72 8.56 -3.53 0.64
CA VAL A 72 9.32 -3.91 1.84
C VAL A 72 9.14 -2.84 2.92
N LYS A 73 8.92 -3.24 4.18
CA LYS A 73 8.81 -2.32 5.33
C LYS A 73 10.16 -1.64 5.57
N ILE A 74 10.19 -0.31 5.73
CA ILE A 74 11.44 0.45 5.92
C ILE A 74 11.54 1.24 7.23
N ASN A 75 10.43 1.45 7.94
CA ASN A 75 10.41 2.15 9.22
C ASN A 75 9.50 1.40 10.20
N ASP A 76 9.95 1.23 11.44
CA ASP A 76 9.20 0.53 12.49
C ASP A 76 9.17 1.25 13.85
N SER A 77 9.94 2.33 13.99
CA SER A 77 10.11 3.03 15.27
C SER A 77 8.92 3.92 15.65
N ASP A 78 8.13 4.37 14.67
CA ASP A 78 6.95 5.22 14.88
C ASP A 78 5.88 4.84 13.86
N LEU A 79 4.68 4.51 14.33
CA LEU A 79 3.54 4.11 13.50
C LEU A 79 3.24 5.13 12.39
N ASN A 80 3.41 6.42 12.64
CA ASN A 80 3.18 7.47 11.64
C ASN A 80 4.26 7.49 10.55
N LYS A 81 5.44 6.92 10.84
CA LYS A 81 6.57 6.80 9.92
C LYS A 81 6.61 5.43 9.23
N VAL A 82 5.87 4.43 9.72
CA VAL A 82 5.78 3.10 9.10
C VAL A 82 5.33 3.24 7.66
N SER A 83 6.18 2.77 6.76
CA SER A 83 5.93 2.79 5.33
C SER A 83 6.56 1.59 4.66
N PHE A 84 5.99 1.24 3.52
CA PHE A 84 6.49 0.19 2.66
C PHE A 84 7.10 0.83 1.41
N LYS A 85 8.40 0.60 1.20
CA LYS A 85 9.10 0.99 -0.02
C LYS A 85 8.61 0.11 -1.16
N MET A 86 8.06 0.73 -2.19
CA MET A 86 7.50 0.02 -3.34
C MET A 86 8.63 -0.50 -4.23
N LEU A 87 8.55 -1.78 -4.60
CA LEU A 87 9.53 -2.40 -5.50
C LEU A 87 9.23 -1.99 -6.95
N ARG A 88 10.22 -1.44 -7.64
CA ARG A 88 10.07 -0.96 -9.03
C ARG A 88 9.54 -2.08 -9.93
N SER A 89 8.60 -1.72 -10.82
CA SER A 89 7.97 -2.64 -11.79
C SER A 89 7.19 -3.82 -11.20
N LYS A 90 7.03 -3.90 -9.86
CA LYS A 90 6.29 -4.98 -9.19
C LYS A 90 4.83 -4.64 -8.90
N PHE A 91 4.41 -3.41 -9.15
CA PHE A 91 3.05 -2.91 -8.91
C PHE A 91 2.62 -1.97 -10.04
N ASN A 92 1.31 -1.78 -10.17
CA ASN A 92 0.73 -0.69 -10.97
C ASN A 92 -0.10 0.21 -10.06
N THR A 93 -0.31 1.45 -10.48
CA THR A 93 -1.17 2.40 -9.79
C THR A 93 -2.20 2.96 -10.75
N LYS A 94 -3.45 3.05 -10.32
CA LYS A 94 -4.54 3.72 -11.04
C LYS A 94 -5.21 4.74 -10.13
N ARG A 95 -5.40 5.96 -10.63
CA ARG A 95 -6.19 6.98 -9.92
C ARG A 95 -7.67 6.58 -10.00
N ASN A 96 -8.34 6.61 -8.87
CA ASN A 96 -9.78 6.39 -8.73
C ASN A 96 -10.49 7.68 -8.29
#